data_AF-R7TGC8-F1
#
_entry.id   AF-R7TGC8-F1
#
_cell.length_a   1.000
_cell.length_b   1.000
_cell.length_c   1.000
_cell.angle_alpha   90.00
_cell.angle_beta   90.00
_cell.angle_gamma   90.00
#
_symmetry.space_group_name_H-M   'P 1'
#
loop_
_entity.id
_entity.type
_entity.pdbx_description
1 polymer ?
#
loop_
_entity_poly.entity_id
_entity_poly.type
_entity_poly.pdbx_seq_one_letter_code
_entity_poly.pdbx_strand_id
1 'polypeptide(L)'
;MCAYHRFLRLWGIMNNAGCMQQILGPLEWQSAEDFKRVLTVNVVGHHNVTKTFLPLVKMTRGRLAFTSSAAGRLPEPLLTLYSASKHAIDGYVSCIRPDLKSFGISSHLIEPGVNKTPMLTQIYDGIASYEVPDDVAKEYSKEFLEKRKAHKSVYDEDVEKAGNMNDIQTLTIRLQEKLYRQNAIYVRAVLEEFASPNCNAVIDAFEHALFGRYPRARYSCLVIAKVVRVLPEYVIDYICNHRNGGKPQPRLIY
;
A
#
# COMPACT_ATOMS: atom_id res chain seq x y z
N MET A 1 -28.84 -3.50 -30.98
CA MET A 1 -27.62 -2.87 -30.43
C MET A 1 -27.57 -1.43 -30.91
N CYS A 2 -27.71 -0.46 -29.99
CA CYS A 2 -28.03 0.95 -30.27
C CYS A 2 -26.95 1.73 -31.03
N ALA A 3 -27.42 2.61 -31.92
CA ALA A 3 -26.66 3.53 -32.77
C ALA A 3 -25.92 4.67 -32.02
N TYR A 4 -25.83 4.65 -30.68
CA TYR A 4 -25.23 5.71 -29.86
C TYR A 4 -23.69 5.67 -29.78
N HIS A 5 -23.04 4.57 -30.18
CA HIS A 5 -21.57 4.45 -30.08
C HIS A 5 -20.80 5.23 -31.16
N ARG A 6 -21.46 5.82 -32.15
CA ARG A 6 -20.76 6.43 -33.31
C ARG A 6 -20.07 7.77 -33.01
N PHE A 7 -20.34 8.39 -31.85
CA PHE A 7 -19.77 9.71 -31.50
C PHE A 7 -19.01 9.76 -30.16
N LEU A 8 -19.05 8.71 -29.34
CA LEU A 8 -18.32 8.70 -28.08
C LEU A 8 -16.88 8.25 -28.29
N ARG A 9 -15.95 9.21 -28.22
CA ARG A 9 -14.50 8.95 -28.24
C ARG A 9 -13.98 9.03 -26.81
N LEU A 10 -13.39 7.94 -26.31
CA LEU A 10 -12.78 7.91 -24.99
C LEU A 10 -11.26 7.97 -25.11
N TRP A 11 -10.66 9.12 -24.83
CA TRP A 11 -9.21 9.30 -24.90
C TRP A 11 -8.47 8.62 -23.75
N GLY A 12 -8.99 8.73 -22.54
CA GLY A 12 -8.26 8.34 -21.34
C GLY A 12 -9.16 7.68 -20.31
N ILE A 13 -8.60 6.71 -19.58
CA ILE A 13 -9.23 6.15 -18.38
C ILE A 13 -8.27 6.38 -17.20
N MET A 14 -8.80 6.97 -16.13
CA MET A 14 -8.13 7.09 -14.85
C MET A 14 -8.74 6.09 -13.87
N ASN A 15 -8.10 4.93 -13.74
CA ASN A 15 -8.43 3.93 -12.74
C ASN A 15 -7.87 4.35 -11.38
N ASN A 16 -8.63 5.17 -10.65
CA ASN A 16 -8.20 5.74 -9.37
C ASN A 16 -8.88 5.13 -8.14
N ALA A 17 -10.10 4.60 -8.30
CA ALA A 17 -10.88 4.08 -7.18
C ALA A 17 -10.05 3.07 -6.37
N GLY A 18 -10.00 3.26 -5.05
CA GLY A 18 -9.23 2.40 -4.18
C GLY A 18 -9.64 2.56 -2.74
N CYS A 19 -9.53 1.49 -1.97
CA CYS A 19 -9.68 1.49 -0.52
C CYS A 19 -8.47 0.84 0.14
N MET A 20 -8.24 1.20 1.39
CA MET A 20 -7.35 0.45 2.26
C MET A 20 -8.15 -0.60 3.04
N GLN A 21 -7.43 -1.46 3.75
CA GLN A 21 -8.00 -2.30 4.79
C GLN A 21 -8.60 -1.46 5.91
N GLN A 22 -9.63 -1.99 6.56
CA GLN A 22 -10.35 -1.31 7.65
C GLN A 22 -9.50 -1.20 8.93
N ILE A 23 -8.56 -2.12 9.12
CA ILE A 23 -7.76 -2.24 10.34
C ILE A 23 -6.29 -2.31 9.94
N LEU A 24 -5.45 -1.45 10.53
CA LEU A 24 -4.02 -1.70 10.58
C LEU A 24 -3.75 -2.61 11.76
N GLY A 25 -3.22 -3.79 11.46
CA GLY A 25 -3.32 -4.93 12.34
C GLY A 25 -2.34 -6.04 11.95
N PRO A 26 -2.03 -6.93 12.89
CA PRO A 26 -1.51 -8.25 12.57
C PRO A 26 -2.44 -8.97 11.58
N LEU A 27 -1.93 -9.97 10.88
CA LEU A 27 -2.67 -10.67 9.83
C LEU A 27 -3.95 -11.32 10.39
N GLU A 28 -3.85 -11.90 11.58
CA GLU A 28 -4.94 -12.55 12.30
C GLU A 28 -6.09 -11.59 12.67
N TRP A 29 -5.87 -10.26 12.63
CA TRP A 29 -6.93 -9.27 12.82
C TRP A 29 -7.62 -8.90 11.51
N GLN A 30 -7.09 -9.35 10.37
CA GLN A 30 -7.57 -8.98 9.06
C GLN A 30 -8.46 -10.09 8.51
N SER A 31 -9.74 -9.79 8.30
CA SER A 31 -10.68 -10.80 7.82
C SER A 31 -10.46 -11.14 6.34
N ALA A 32 -10.84 -12.36 5.96
CA ALA A 32 -10.84 -12.76 4.55
C ALA A 32 -11.78 -11.87 3.72
N GLU A 33 -12.89 -11.42 4.31
CA GLU A 33 -13.86 -10.50 3.71
C GLU A 33 -13.25 -9.13 3.44
N ASP A 34 -12.43 -8.60 4.36
CA ASP A 34 -11.67 -7.38 4.13
C ASP A 34 -10.70 -7.55 2.96
N PHE A 35 -10.00 -8.67 2.91
CA PHE A 35 -9.05 -8.93 1.84
C PHE A 35 -9.75 -9.02 0.48
N LYS A 36 -10.86 -9.77 0.41
CA LYS A 36 -11.72 -9.84 -0.78
C LYS A 36 -12.19 -8.45 -1.20
N ARG A 37 -12.66 -7.61 -0.27
CA ARG A 37 -13.12 -6.25 -0.55
C ARG A 37 -12.01 -5.39 -1.14
N VAL A 38 -10.84 -5.36 -0.50
CA VAL A 38 -9.68 -4.57 -0.96
C VAL A 38 -9.25 -5.00 -2.37
N LEU A 39 -9.14 -6.31 -2.63
CA LEU A 39 -8.81 -6.81 -3.98
C LEU A 39 -9.91 -6.52 -5.00
N THR A 40 -11.18 -6.63 -4.60
CA THR A 40 -12.33 -6.37 -5.47
C THR A 40 -12.32 -4.93 -5.95
N VAL A 41 -12.08 -3.97 -5.06
CA VAL A 41 -12.05 -2.54 -5.43
C VAL A 41 -10.76 -2.21 -6.19
N ASN A 42 -9.60 -2.54 -5.61
CA ASN A 42 -8.30 -2.03 -6.07
C ASN A 42 -7.78 -2.75 -7.32
N VAL A 43 -8.26 -3.96 -7.62
CA VAL A 43 -7.76 -4.78 -8.74
C VAL A 43 -8.89 -5.15 -9.69
N VAL A 44 -9.92 -5.85 -9.20
CA VAL A 44 -11.00 -6.35 -10.05
C VAL A 44 -11.82 -5.19 -10.62
N GLY A 45 -12.06 -4.14 -9.83
CA GLY A 45 -12.73 -2.91 -10.29
C GLY A 45 -11.98 -2.24 -11.43
N HIS A 46 -10.65 -2.09 -11.29
CA HIS A 46 -9.79 -1.52 -12.34
C HIS A 46 -9.81 -2.38 -13.60
N HIS A 47 -9.75 -3.71 -13.45
CA HIS A 47 -9.88 -4.65 -14.57
C HIS A 47 -11.21 -4.47 -15.29
N ASN A 48 -12.32 -4.45 -14.54
CA ASN A 48 -13.67 -4.36 -15.09
C ASN A 48 -13.88 -3.05 -15.86
N VAL A 49 -13.45 -1.91 -15.30
CA VAL A 49 -13.51 -0.60 -15.97
C VAL A 49 -12.68 -0.64 -17.26
N THR A 50 -11.41 -1.07 -17.17
CA THR A 50 -10.54 -1.16 -18.35
C THR A 50 -11.16 -2.05 -19.43
N LYS A 51 -11.61 -3.26 -19.09
CA LYS A 51 -12.17 -4.21 -20.05
C LYS A 51 -13.46 -3.68 -20.70
N THR A 52 -14.35 -3.08 -19.92
CA THR A 52 -15.64 -2.55 -20.38
C THR A 52 -15.45 -1.43 -21.41
N PHE A 53 -14.52 -0.51 -21.13
CA PHE A 53 -14.32 0.67 -21.98
C PHE A 53 -13.21 0.50 -23.02
N LEU A 54 -12.48 -0.62 -23.01
CA LEU A 54 -11.38 -0.89 -23.94
C LEU A 54 -11.75 -0.69 -25.43
N PRO A 55 -12.93 -1.11 -25.92
CA PRO A 55 -13.31 -0.86 -27.31
C PRO A 55 -13.29 0.64 -27.70
N LEU A 56 -13.73 1.53 -26.79
CA LEU A 56 -13.75 2.97 -27.04
C LEU A 56 -12.34 3.57 -27.00
N VAL A 57 -11.48 3.08 -26.09
CA VAL A 57 -10.07 3.51 -26.01
C VAL A 57 -9.28 3.07 -27.24
N LYS A 58 -9.60 1.90 -27.80
CA LYS A 58 -8.99 1.43 -29.07
C LYS A 58 -9.29 2.35 -30.24
N MET A 59 -10.50 2.94 -30.30
CA MET A 59 -10.87 3.88 -31.38
C MET A 59 -10.06 5.17 -31.36
N THR A 60 -9.56 5.57 -30.20
CA THR A 60 -8.77 6.81 -30.02
C THR A 60 -7.28 6.56 -29.94
N ARG A 61 -6.85 5.30 -29.83
CA ARG A 61 -5.47 4.92 -29.43
C ARG A 61 -5.08 5.65 -28.15
N GLY A 62 -6.02 5.62 -27.21
CA GLY A 62 -5.99 6.40 -25.98
C GLY A 62 -5.04 5.83 -24.92
N ARG A 63 -5.23 6.25 -23.67
CA ARG A 63 -4.31 5.95 -22.57
C ARG A 63 -5.03 5.47 -21.33
N LEU A 64 -4.37 4.59 -20.58
CA LEU A 64 -4.84 4.07 -19.31
C LEU A 64 -3.88 4.51 -18.21
N ALA A 65 -4.37 5.14 -17.16
CA ALA A 65 -3.60 5.52 -15.98
C ALA A 65 -4.21 4.86 -14.74
N PHE A 66 -3.38 4.21 -13.93
CA PHE A 66 -3.80 3.43 -12.77
C PHE A 66 -3.15 3.95 -11.50
N THR A 67 -3.94 4.22 -10.46
CA THR A 67 -3.44 4.56 -9.13
C THR A 67 -2.93 3.31 -8.42
N SER A 68 -1.62 3.15 -8.39
CA SER A 68 -0.92 2.18 -7.54
C SER A 68 -0.56 2.83 -6.19
N SER A 69 0.64 2.56 -5.67
CA SER A 69 1.21 3.13 -4.45
C SER A 69 2.70 2.78 -4.36
N ALA A 70 3.48 3.54 -3.59
CA ALA A 70 4.78 3.07 -3.13
C ALA A 70 4.70 1.71 -2.38
N ALA A 71 3.58 1.45 -1.71
CA ALA A 71 3.28 0.17 -1.06
C ALA A 71 3.14 -1.02 -2.04
N GLY A 72 3.03 -0.76 -3.35
CA GLY A 72 3.09 -1.77 -4.41
C GLY A 72 4.51 -2.23 -4.76
N ARG A 73 5.52 -1.65 -4.10
CA ARG A 73 6.93 -2.06 -4.19
C ARG A 73 7.57 -2.33 -2.85
N LEU A 74 7.26 -1.47 -1.88
CA LEU A 74 7.77 -1.56 -0.52
C LEU A 74 6.58 -1.91 0.37
N PRO A 75 6.30 -3.21 0.56
CA PRO A 75 5.24 -3.60 1.47
C PRO A 75 5.58 -3.10 2.87
N GLU A 76 4.60 -2.52 3.55
CA GLU A 76 4.77 -2.02 4.91
C GLU A 76 4.11 -2.99 5.89
N PRO A 77 4.73 -3.25 7.05
CA PRO A 77 4.08 -3.98 8.13
C PRO A 77 2.70 -3.38 8.42
N LEU A 78 1.75 -4.25 8.79
CA LEU A 78 0.38 -3.87 9.16
C LEU A 78 -0.51 -3.41 8.00
N LEU A 79 0.05 -3.19 6.81
CA LEU A 79 -0.66 -2.85 5.56
C LEU A 79 -0.79 -4.04 4.59
N THR A 80 -0.74 -5.27 5.11
CA THR A 80 -0.67 -6.51 4.32
C THR A 80 -1.65 -6.57 3.14
N LEU A 81 -2.94 -6.34 3.38
CA LEU A 81 -4.00 -6.47 2.37
C LEU A 81 -3.85 -5.38 1.31
N TYR A 82 -3.59 -4.16 1.78
CA TYR A 82 -3.40 -3.01 0.90
C TYR A 82 -2.16 -3.19 0.02
N SER A 83 -1.00 -3.49 0.62
CA SER A 83 0.24 -3.77 -0.10
C SER A 83 0.08 -4.91 -1.11
N ALA A 84 -0.59 -6.01 -0.74
CA ALA A 84 -0.89 -7.10 -1.67
C ALA A 84 -1.70 -6.62 -2.88
N SER A 85 -2.75 -5.82 -2.65
CA SER A 85 -3.55 -5.26 -3.75
C SER A 85 -2.77 -4.31 -4.66
N LYS A 86 -1.82 -3.55 -4.11
CA LYS A 86 -0.97 -2.63 -4.87
C LYS A 86 0.13 -3.34 -5.66
N HIS A 87 0.66 -4.45 -5.15
CA HIS A 87 1.52 -5.34 -5.95
C HIS A 87 0.72 -6.01 -7.08
N ALA A 88 -0.51 -6.44 -6.80
CA ALA A 88 -1.37 -7.08 -7.79
C ALA A 88 -1.71 -6.14 -8.96
N ILE A 89 -2.08 -4.88 -8.70
CA ILE A 89 -2.34 -3.91 -9.79
C ILE A 89 -1.06 -3.57 -10.57
N ASP A 90 0.10 -3.52 -9.92
CA ASP A 90 1.39 -3.33 -10.57
C ASP A 90 1.72 -4.45 -11.56
N GLY A 91 1.51 -5.70 -11.15
CA GLY A 91 1.65 -6.89 -11.99
C GLY A 91 0.66 -6.85 -13.15
N TYR A 92 -0.62 -6.64 -12.86
CA TYR A 92 -1.69 -6.52 -13.86
C TYR A 92 -1.35 -5.49 -14.95
N VAL A 93 -0.98 -4.27 -14.57
CA VAL A 93 -0.67 -3.20 -15.53
C VAL A 93 0.61 -3.53 -16.32
N SER A 94 1.58 -4.19 -15.70
CA SER A 94 2.80 -4.60 -16.37
C SER A 94 2.54 -5.67 -17.45
N CYS A 95 1.57 -6.56 -17.23
CA CYS A 95 1.15 -7.57 -18.20
C CYS A 95 0.32 -6.97 -19.35
N ILE A 96 -0.69 -6.14 -19.07
CA ILE A 96 -1.55 -5.60 -20.15
C ILE A 96 -0.84 -4.55 -21.02
N ARG A 97 0.21 -3.90 -20.51
CA ARG A 97 0.91 -2.83 -21.23
C ARG A 97 1.46 -3.30 -22.60
N PRO A 98 2.26 -4.38 -22.70
CA PRO A 98 2.70 -4.88 -24.01
C PRO A 98 1.53 -5.35 -24.89
N ASP A 99 0.52 -6.00 -24.33
CA ASP A 99 -0.65 -6.48 -25.09
C ASP A 99 -1.38 -5.32 -25.78
N LEU A 100 -1.59 -4.23 -25.05
CA LEU A 100 -2.32 -3.06 -25.53
C LEU A 100 -1.47 -2.13 -26.42
N LYS A 101 -0.14 -2.23 -26.36
CA LYS A 101 0.78 -1.46 -27.20
C LYS A 101 0.55 -1.71 -28.69
N SER A 102 0.19 -2.93 -29.06
CA SER A 102 -0.15 -3.30 -30.45
C SER A 102 -1.34 -2.51 -31.02
N PHE A 103 -2.24 -2.05 -30.15
CA PHE A 103 -3.39 -1.21 -30.50
C PHE A 103 -3.10 0.30 -30.41
N GLY A 104 -1.84 0.69 -30.18
CA GLY A 104 -1.44 2.08 -29.96
C GLY A 104 -1.87 2.65 -28.61
N ILE A 105 -2.29 1.80 -27.66
CA ILE A 105 -2.72 2.21 -26.32
C ILE A 105 -1.52 2.14 -25.37
N SER A 106 -1.34 3.17 -24.55
CA SER A 106 -0.33 3.17 -23.48
C SER A 106 -0.95 3.00 -22.10
N SER A 107 -0.20 2.37 -21.18
CA SER A 107 -0.66 2.08 -19.82
C SER A 107 0.38 2.52 -18.78
N HIS A 108 -0.07 3.30 -17.80
CA HIS A 108 0.75 4.07 -16.88
C HIS A 108 0.39 3.78 -15.43
N LEU A 109 1.40 3.50 -14.59
CA LEU A 109 1.22 3.41 -13.14
C LEU A 109 1.56 4.76 -12.50
N ILE A 110 0.63 5.28 -11.71
CA ILE A 110 0.88 6.41 -10.82
C ILE A 110 1.12 5.83 -9.44
N GLU A 111 2.24 6.16 -8.81
CA GLU A 111 2.69 5.59 -7.55
C GLU A 111 2.76 6.71 -6.50
N PRO A 112 1.62 7.09 -5.91
CA PRO A 112 1.58 8.04 -4.82
C PRO A 112 2.38 7.55 -3.62
N GLY A 113 2.93 8.52 -2.90
CA GLY A 113 3.21 8.35 -1.49
C GLY A 113 2.04 8.69 -0.61
N VAL A 114 2.37 8.99 0.62
CA VAL A 114 1.40 9.43 1.61
C VAL A 114 0.97 10.85 1.27
N ASN A 115 -0.34 11.05 1.18
CA ASN A 115 -0.95 12.34 0.91
C ASN A 115 -2.05 12.57 1.94
N LYS A 116 -2.18 13.81 2.43
CA LYS A 116 -3.27 14.19 3.33
C LYS A 116 -4.60 14.10 2.58
N THR A 117 -5.34 13.02 2.83
CA THR A 117 -6.64 12.74 2.23
C THR A 117 -7.58 12.13 3.28
N PRO A 118 -8.91 12.14 3.08
CA PRO A 118 -9.84 11.47 4.00
C PRO A 118 -9.54 9.98 4.19
N MET A 119 -8.88 9.33 3.23
CA MET A 119 -8.47 7.93 3.35
C MET A 119 -7.49 7.71 4.51
N LEU A 120 -6.61 8.67 4.78
CA LEU A 120 -5.68 8.58 5.92
C LEU A 120 -6.42 8.75 7.26
N THR A 121 -7.41 9.65 7.31
CA THR A 121 -8.26 9.81 8.49
C THR A 121 -9.09 8.56 8.79
N GLN A 122 -9.70 7.96 7.76
CA GLN A 122 -10.48 6.73 7.89
C GLN A 122 -9.68 5.57 8.49
N ILE A 123 -8.38 5.49 8.20
CA ILE A 123 -7.49 4.51 8.81
C ILE A 123 -7.37 4.73 10.31
N TYR A 124 -7.09 5.96 10.72
CA TYR A 124 -6.91 6.29 12.13
C TYR A 124 -8.18 6.02 12.93
N ASP A 125 -9.35 6.33 12.35
CA ASP A 125 -10.65 6.03 12.96
C ASP A 125 -10.91 4.52 13.03
N GLY A 126 -10.54 3.77 11.99
CA GLY A 126 -10.65 2.32 11.95
C GLY A 126 -9.81 1.62 13.01
N ILE A 127 -8.56 2.05 13.22
CA ILE A 127 -7.69 1.52 14.28
C ILE A 127 -8.31 1.72 15.66
N ALA A 128 -8.83 2.92 15.91
CA ALA A 128 -9.35 3.32 17.21
C ALA A 128 -10.65 2.60 17.57
N SER A 129 -11.49 2.38 16.57
CA SER A 129 -12.81 1.76 16.73
C SER A 129 -12.81 0.24 16.66
N TYR A 130 -11.74 -0.38 16.15
CA TYR A 130 -11.68 -1.84 16.03
C TYR A 130 -11.75 -2.51 17.41
N GLU A 131 -12.53 -3.58 17.52
CA GLU A 131 -12.52 -4.46 18.70
C GLU A 131 -11.88 -5.78 18.30
N VAL A 132 -10.79 -6.13 19.00
CA VAL A 132 -10.10 -7.40 18.76
C VAL A 132 -10.99 -8.51 19.32
N PRO A 133 -11.34 -9.55 18.53
CA PRO A 133 -12.13 -10.68 19.00
C PRO A 133 -11.58 -11.30 20.29
N ASP A 134 -12.44 -11.73 21.21
CA ASP A 134 -12.05 -12.17 22.56
C ASP A 134 -11.10 -13.38 22.57
N ASP A 135 -11.20 -14.26 21.58
CA ASP A 135 -10.32 -15.40 21.38
C ASP A 135 -8.91 -14.96 21.00
N VAL A 136 -8.79 -14.01 20.08
CA VAL A 136 -7.51 -13.42 19.66
C VAL A 136 -6.96 -12.48 20.73
N ALA A 137 -7.81 -11.70 21.40
CA ALA A 137 -7.41 -10.71 22.40
C ALA A 137 -6.66 -11.34 23.59
N LYS A 138 -6.92 -12.60 23.92
CA LYS A 138 -6.20 -13.36 24.97
C LYS A 138 -4.73 -13.61 24.64
N GLU A 139 -4.38 -13.57 23.36
CA GLU A 139 -3.00 -13.73 22.89
C GLU A 139 -2.18 -12.45 23.04
N TYR A 140 -2.83 -11.32 23.38
CA TYR A 140 -2.23 -10.00 23.51
C TYR A 140 -2.36 -9.45 24.93
N SER A 141 -1.37 -8.67 25.36
CA SER A 141 -1.39 -7.99 26.66
C SER A 141 -2.48 -6.91 26.69
N LYS A 142 -3.13 -6.75 27.86
CA LYS A 142 -4.13 -5.70 28.07
C LYS A 142 -3.58 -4.31 27.76
N GLU A 143 -2.34 -4.05 28.18
CA GLU A 143 -1.63 -2.80 27.92
C GLU A 143 -1.50 -2.53 26.41
N PHE A 144 -1.25 -3.57 25.60
CA PHE A 144 -1.20 -3.47 24.15
C PHE A 144 -2.56 -3.14 23.54
N LEU A 145 -3.62 -3.82 23.99
CA LEU A 145 -4.98 -3.58 23.54
C LEU A 145 -5.55 -2.21 23.95
N GLU A 146 -5.03 -1.62 25.03
CA GLU A 146 -5.38 -0.28 25.49
C GLU A 146 -4.59 0.82 24.76
N LYS A 147 -3.26 0.67 24.64
CA LYS A 147 -2.41 1.64 23.96
C LYS A 147 -2.76 1.83 22.48
N ARG A 148 -3.32 0.81 21.80
CA ARG A 148 -3.82 0.97 20.42
C ARG A 148 -5.00 1.96 20.30
N LYS A 149 -5.82 2.10 21.35
CA LYS A 149 -7.01 2.99 21.37
C LYS A 149 -6.65 4.44 21.66
N ALA A 150 -5.48 4.68 22.25
CA ALA A 150 -5.00 6.02 22.60
C ALA A 150 -4.58 6.78 21.33
N HIS A 151 -5.53 7.49 20.73
CA HIS A 151 -5.38 8.23 19.46
C HIS A 151 -4.26 9.30 19.46
N LYS A 152 -3.73 9.69 20.64
CA LYS A 152 -2.96 10.94 20.75
C LYS A 152 -1.81 11.04 21.78
N SER A 153 -1.58 10.09 22.69
CA SER A 153 -0.70 10.37 23.86
C SER A 153 0.42 9.37 24.15
N VAL A 154 0.66 8.36 23.31
CA VAL A 154 1.78 7.43 23.54
C VAL A 154 3.02 7.95 22.83
N TYR A 155 3.57 9.07 23.30
CA TYR A 155 4.73 9.70 22.65
C TYR A 155 6.04 9.68 23.44
N ASP A 156 6.13 9.37 24.75
CA ASP A 156 7.43 9.64 25.43
C ASP A 156 8.00 8.67 26.47
N GLU A 157 7.32 7.65 27.03
CA GLU A 157 7.84 7.09 28.30
C GLU A 157 8.49 5.69 28.32
N ASP A 158 8.34 4.83 27.32
CA ASP A 158 8.67 3.40 27.53
C ASP A 158 9.78 2.85 26.62
N VAL A 159 11.04 3.24 26.88
CA VAL A 159 12.22 2.53 26.34
C VAL A 159 13.03 1.78 27.41
N GLU A 160 12.81 1.99 28.71
CA GLU A 160 13.86 1.67 29.70
C GLU A 160 13.66 0.47 30.65
N LYS A 161 12.58 -0.31 30.61
CA LYS A 161 12.42 -1.41 31.60
C LYS A 161 11.92 -2.73 31.03
N ALA A 162 12.85 -3.62 30.70
CA ALA A 162 12.56 -5.04 30.54
C ALA A 162 13.67 -5.89 31.20
N GLY A 163 13.47 -6.21 32.48
CA GLY A 163 14.28 -7.15 33.25
C GLY A 163 13.62 -8.53 33.36
N ASN A 164 14.48 -9.54 33.29
CA ASN A 164 14.34 -10.97 33.60
C ASN A 164 13.37 -11.86 32.81
N MET A 165 13.91 -13.01 32.40
CA MET A 165 13.53 -13.82 31.24
C MET A 165 13.43 -15.27 31.66
N ASN A 166 12.25 -15.89 31.60
CA ASN A 166 12.12 -17.35 31.79
C ASN A 166 10.96 -18.04 31.04
N ASP A 167 10.31 -17.40 30.07
CA ASP A 167 9.36 -18.08 29.19
C ASP A 167 9.55 -17.66 27.73
N ILE A 168 9.94 -18.60 26.88
CA ILE A 168 10.21 -18.37 25.44
C ILE A 168 8.92 -17.92 24.71
N GLN A 169 7.75 -18.43 25.11
CA GLN A 169 6.47 -18.01 24.53
C GLN A 169 6.10 -16.57 24.92
N THR A 170 6.27 -16.21 26.20
CA THR A 170 6.08 -14.85 26.71
C THR A 170 7.06 -13.87 26.05
N LEU A 171 8.27 -14.32 25.73
CA LEU A 171 9.28 -13.59 24.97
C LEU A 171 8.83 -13.31 23.53
N THR A 172 8.33 -14.31 22.81
CA THR A 172 7.85 -14.15 21.44
C THR A 172 6.68 -13.17 21.40
N ILE A 173 5.71 -13.32 22.30
CA ILE A 173 4.55 -12.43 22.39
C ILE A 173 4.99 -11.00 22.73
N ARG A 174 5.84 -10.81 23.75
CA ARG A 174 6.34 -9.47 24.13
C ARG A 174 7.21 -8.83 23.05
N LEU A 175 8.03 -9.62 22.34
CA LEU A 175 8.81 -9.13 21.20
C LEU A 175 7.89 -8.76 20.04
N GLN A 176 6.88 -9.55 19.74
CA GLN A 176 5.89 -9.28 18.69
C GLN A 176 5.03 -8.06 19.03
N GLU A 177 4.63 -7.87 20.28
CA GLU A 177 3.97 -6.66 20.77
C GLU A 177 4.87 -5.44 20.70
N LYS A 178 6.15 -5.57 21.08
CA LYS A 178 7.12 -4.48 21.02
C LYS A 178 7.42 -4.09 19.57
N LEU A 179 7.64 -5.07 18.69
CA LEU A 179 7.81 -4.89 17.24
C LEU A 179 6.56 -4.29 16.63
N TYR A 180 5.37 -4.75 16.99
CA TYR A 180 4.12 -4.19 16.49
C TYR A 180 3.90 -2.76 16.96
N ARG A 181 4.12 -2.47 18.26
CA ARG A 181 4.02 -1.11 18.77
C ARG A 181 5.01 -0.20 18.06
N GLN A 182 6.27 -0.63 17.93
CA GLN A 182 7.28 0.09 17.18
C GLN A 182 6.87 0.28 15.72
N ASN A 183 6.31 -0.75 15.07
CA ASN A 183 5.92 -0.70 13.66
C ASN A 183 4.65 0.14 13.44
N ALA A 184 3.66 0.10 14.34
CA ALA A 184 2.47 0.93 14.26
C ALA A 184 2.81 2.42 14.49
N ILE A 185 3.68 2.70 15.47
CA ILE A 185 4.19 4.04 15.73
C ILE A 185 5.05 4.52 14.56
N TYR A 186 5.94 3.66 14.05
CA TYR A 186 6.82 3.95 12.92
C TYR A 186 6.02 4.21 11.65
N VAL A 187 5.09 3.32 11.28
CA VAL A 187 4.22 3.48 10.11
C VAL A 187 3.46 4.80 10.24
N ARG A 188 2.86 5.09 11.41
CA ARG A 188 2.16 6.38 11.61
C ARG A 188 3.11 7.58 11.49
N ALA A 189 4.25 7.56 12.15
CA ALA A 189 5.23 8.64 12.11
C ALA A 189 5.71 8.89 10.67
N VAL A 190 6.02 7.83 9.93
CA VAL A 190 6.38 7.87 8.51
C VAL A 190 5.21 8.42 7.68
N LEU A 191 3.99 7.94 7.92
CA LEU A 191 2.80 8.42 7.22
C LEU A 191 2.58 9.93 7.46
N GLU A 192 2.76 10.42 8.68
CA GLU A 192 2.56 11.83 9.03
C GLU A 192 3.72 12.74 8.58
N GLU A 193 4.96 12.31 8.76
CA GLU A 193 6.18 13.07 8.45
C GLU A 193 6.41 13.19 6.94
N PHE A 194 6.16 12.11 6.18
CA PHE A 194 6.33 12.10 4.73
C PHE A 194 5.03 12.40 3.96
N ALA A 195 3.93 12.72 4.66
CA ALA A 195 2.68 13.09 4.00
C ALA A 195 2.82 14.43 3.26
N SER A 196 2.68 14.37 1.93
CA SER A 196 2.52 15.57 1.14
C SER A 196 1.24 16.31 1.57
N PRO A 197 1.29 17.65 1.73
CA PRO A 197 0.15 18.44 2.19
C PRO A 197 -0.98 18.49 1.15
N ASN A 198 -0.68 18.23 -0.12
CA ASN A 198 -1.62 18.20 -1.22
C ASN A 198 -1.26 17.07 -2.22
N CYS A 199 -2.16 16.82 -3.16
CA CYS A 199 -2.00 15.76 -4.17
C CYS A 199 -1.38 16.26 -5.48
N ASN A 200 -0.71 17.42 -5.51
CA ASN A 200 -0.27 18.05 -6.77
C ASN A 200 0.64 17.13 -7.59
N ALA A 201 1.64 16.50 -6.96
CA ALA A 201 2.53 15.57 -7.64
C ALA A 201 1.80 14.34 -8.23
N VAL A 202 0.66 13.95 -7.65
CA VAL A 202 -0.19 12.87 -8.18
C VAL A 202 -1.01 13.37 -9.37
N ILE A 203 -1.58 14.58 -9.27
CA ILE A 203 -2.34 15.22 -10.35
C ILE A 203 -1.44 15.45 -11.56
N ASP A 204 -0.27 16.06 -11.38
CA ASP A 204 0.72 16.30 -12.44
C ASP A 204 1.14 14.99 -13.13
N ALA A 205 1.25 13.91 -12.36
CA ALA A 205 1.58 12.59 -12.88
C ALA A 205 0.45 12.02 -13.76
N PHE A 206 -0.81 12.17 -13.35
CA PHE A 206 -1.97 11.81 -14.17
C PHE A 206 -2.04 12.65 -15.45
N GLU A 207 -1.87 13.96 -15.34
CA GLU A 207 -1.88 14.87 -16.49
C GLU A 207 -0.77 14.50 -17.48
N HIS A 208 0.46 14.29 -17.01
CA HIS A 208 1.55 13.90 -17.89
C HIS A 208 1.34 12.50 -18.49
N ALA A 209 0.76 11.56 -17.75
CA ALA A 209 0.43 10.23 -18.27
C ALA A 209 -0.61 10.31 -19.40
N LEU A 210 -1.68 11.07 -19.20
CA LEU A 210 -2.81 11.14 -20.12
C LEU A 210 -2.57 12.08 -21.31
N PHE A 211 -1.83 13.18 -21.13
CA PHE A 211 -1.72 14.25 -22.14
C PHE A 211 -0.28 14.55 -22.57
N GLY A 212 0.73 14.08 -21.84
CA GLY A 212 2.13 14.32 -22.19
C GLY A 212 2.53 13.74 -23.55
N ARG A 213 3.43 14.41 -24.28
CA ARG A 213 3.96 13.92 -25.56
C ARG A 213 4.74 12.61 -25.40
N TYR A 214 5.48 12.48 -24.30
CA TYR A 214 6.32 11.31 -23.99
C TYR A 214 5.99 10.78 -22.58
N PRO A 215 4.83 10.13 -22.40
CA PRO A 215 4.41 9.66 -21.09
C PRO A 215 5.31 8.50 -20.62
N ARG A 216 5.52 8.41 -19.30
CA ARG A 216 6.35 7.36 -18.68
C ARG A 216 5.50 6.14 -18.36
N ALA A 217 6.07 4.94 -18.36
CA ALA A 217 5.34 3.75 -17.93
C ALA A 217 4.94 3.80 -16.44
N ARG A 218 5.72 4.52 -15.62
CA ARG A 218 5.54 4.63 -14.17
C ARG A 218 5.93 6.01 -13.66
N TYR A 219 5.17 6.51 -12.68
CA TYR A 219 5.35 7.82 -12.06
C TYR A 219 5.45 7.66 -10.54
N SER A 220 6.67 7.74 -10.00
CA SER A 220 6.88 7.79 -8.55
C SER A 220 6.70 9.22 -8.06
N CYS A 221 5.67 9.44 -7.25
CA CYS A 221 5.38 10.74 -6.62
C CYS A 221 6.10 10.90 -5.27
N LEU A 222 6.87 9.90 -4.84
CA LEU A 222 7.81 9.96 -3.71
C LEU A 222 9.26 10.00 -4.19
N VAL A 223 10.09 10.79 -3.51
CA VAL A 223 11.55 10.85 -3.75
C VAL A 223 12.23 9.57 -3.27
N ILE A 224 11.89 9.07 -2.07
CA ILE A 224 12.48 7.85 -1.49
C ILE A 224 12.20 6.61 -2.36
N ALA A 225 10.98 6.47 -2.87
CA ALA A 225 10.62 5.36 -3.75
C ALA A 225 11.41 5.36 -5.08
N LYS A 226 12.00 6.49 -5.50
CA LYS A 226 12.91 6.54 -6.66
C LYS A 226 14.30 5.97 -6.34
N VAL A 227 14.78 6.13 -5.11
CA VAL A 227 16.11 5.66 -4.67
C VAL A 227 16.06 4.16 -4.36
N VAL A 228 15.05 3.70 -3.61
CA VAL A 228 14.92 2.29 -3.25
C VAL A 228 14.67 1.40 -4.49
N ARG A 229 14.03 1.94 -5.53
CA ARG A 229 13.80 1.25 -6.82
C ARG A 229 15.08 0.79 -7.51
N VAL A 230 16.22 1.45 -7.26
CA VAL A 230 17.48 1.13 -7.94
C VAL A 230 18.19 -0.04 -7.27
N LEU A 231 17.85 -0.36 -6.02
CA LEU A 231 18.45 -1.47 -5.30
C LEU A 231 17.62 -2.73 -5.58
N PRO A 232 18.22 -3.76 -6.20
CA PRO A 232 17.62 -5.09 -6.20
C PRO A 232 17.27 -5.51 -4.77
N GLU A 233 16.18 -6.25 -4.58
CA GLU A 233 15.81 -6.80 -3.27
C GLU A 233 16.98 -7.53 -2.62
N TYR A 234 17.81 -8.22 -3.42
CA TYR A 234 19.04 -8.89 -2.95
C TYR A 234 20.08 -7.93 -2.38
N VAL A 235 20.15 -6.67 -2.82
CA VAL A 235 21.12 -5.69 -2.28
C VAL A 235 20.66 -5.18 -0.93
N ILE A 236 19.36 -4.94 -0.76
CA ILE A 236 18.78 -4.61 0.54
C ILE A 236 19.00 -5.78 1.49
N ASP A 237 18.71 -7.00 1.03
CA ASP A 237 18.96 -8.24 1.78
C ASP A 237 20.44 -8.42 2.14
N TYR A 238 21.35 -8.18 1.20
CA TYR A 238 22.79 -8.24 1.44
C TYR A 238 23.25 -7.22 2.50
N ILE A 239 22.83 -5.96 2.40
CA ILE A 239 23.18 -4.89 3.34
C ILE A 239 22.66 -5.19 4.75
N CYS A 240 21.40 -5.66 4.85
CA CYS A 240 20.79 -6.02 6.12
C CYS A 240 21.46 -7.25 6.75
N ASN A 241 21.80 -8.26 5.96
CA ASN A 241 22.42 -9.50 6.44
C ASN A 241 23.92 -9.36 6.77
N HIS A 242 24.64 -8.43 6.14
CA HIS A 242 26.10 -8.31 6.29
C HIS A 242 26.56 -7.22 7.26
N ARG A 243 25.62 -6.46 7.87
CA ARG A 243 25.96 -5.48 8.91
C ARG A 243 26.67 -6.08 10.13
N ASN A 244 26.54 -7.40 10.38
CA ASN A 244 27.16 -8.13 11.49
C ASN A 244 27.93 -9.38 11.03
N GLY A 245 28.83 -9.25 10.05
CA GLY A 245 29.85 -10.27 9.78
C GLY A 245 29.39 -11.53 9.05
N GLY A 246 28.34 -11.44 8.22
CA GLY A 246 27.97 -12.49 7.27
C GLY A 246 27.34 -13.75 7.86
N LYS A 247 26.95 -13.74 9.14
CA LYS A 247 26.17 -14.84 9.73
C LYS A 247 24.67 -14.63 9.43
N PRO A 248 23.96 -15.58 8.81
CA PRO A 248 22.52 -15.50 8.65
C PRO A 248 21.86 -15.44 10.03
N GLN A 249 21.22 -14.32 10.34
CA GLN A 249 20.47 -14.15 11.58
C GLN A 249 19.06 -14.74 11.40
N PRO A 250 18.45 -15.33 12.44
CA PRO A 250 17.01 -15.57 12.44
C PRO A 250 16.33 -14.22 12.19
N ARG A 251 15.46 -14.16 11.17
CA ARG A 251 14.70 -12.96 10.80
C ARG A 251 14.16 -12.25 12.05
N LEU A 252 14.74 -11.13 12.42
CA LEU A 252 14.03 -10.08 13.15
C LEU A 252 13.59 -9.11 12.06
N ILE A 253 12.35 -9.35 11.61
CA ILE A 253 11.70 -8.82 10.41
C ILE A 253 11.56 -7.28 10.51
N TYR A 254 11.61 -6.64 9.33
CA TYR A 254 11.38 -5.22 8.99
C TYR A 254 10.76 -4.30 10.07
#